data_AF-A0A8B9P4T2-F1
#
_entry.id   AF-A0A8B9P4T2-F1
#
_cell.length_a   1.000
_cell.length_b   1.000
_cell.length_c   1.000
_cell.angle_alpha   90.00
_cell.angle_beta   90.00
_cell.angle_gamma   90.00
#
_symmetry.space_group_name_H-M   'P 1'
#
loop_
_entity.id
_entity.type
_entity.pdbx_description
1 polymer ?
#
loop_
_entity_poly.entity_id
_entity_poly.type
_entity_poly.pdbx_seq_one_letter_code
_entity_poly.pdbx_strand_id
1 'polypeptide(L)' 'ARVGGRMAAAQSPAERFGTYEEYLESQVTAQDLYYLESEAVARQLVELGFRGSGDVLRREDFEARAEETAGLPGPCMTLT' A
#
# COMPACT_ATOMS: atom_id res chain seq x y z
N ALA A 1 33.41 5.98 17.27
CA ALA A 1 32.29 5.04 17.38
C ALA A 1 30.97 5.82 17.43
N ARG A 2 29.91 5.28 16.83
CA ARG A 2 28.55 5.83 16.66
C ARG A 2 28.32 6.77 15.47
N VAL A 3 28.45 6.24 14.26
CA VAL A 3 27.43 6.51 13.23
C VAL A 3 26.29 5.54 13.52
N GLY A 4 25.42 5.95 14.45
CA GLY A 4 24.10 5.33 14.61
C GLY A 4 23.16 6.02 13.66
N GLY A 5 23.34 5.79 12.35
CA GLY A 5 22.34 6.15 11.36
C GLY A 5 21.10 5.32 11.65
N ARG A 6 20.15 5.91 12.38
CA ARG A 6 18.75 5.48 12.32
C ARG A 6 18.39 5.59 10.84
N MET A 7 18.51 4.49 10.09
CA MET A 7 17.77 4.36 8.84
C MET A 7 16.34 4.63 9.28
N ALA A 8 15.82 5.78 8.83
CA ALA A 8 14.42 6.10 9.01
C ALA A 8 13.67 4.83 8.65
N ALA A 9 12.96 4.25 9.62
CA ALA A 9 12.03 3.17 9.34
C ALA A 9 11.27 3.63 8.10
N ALA A 10 11.39 2.88 7.00
CA ALA A 10 10.64 3.18 5.79
C ALA A 10 9.21 3.34 6.26
N GLN A 11 8.71 4.57 6.27
CA GLN A 11 7.39 4.90 6.80
C GLN A 11 6.46 3.89 6.15
N SER A 12 5.85 3.04 6.96
CA SER A 12 5.05 1.97 6.42
C SER A 12 3.97 2.63 5.58
N PRO A 13 3.58 2.07 4.42
CA PRO A 13 2.59 2.73 3.57
C PRO A 13 1.28 2.99 4.33
N ALA A 14 0.95 2.19 5.35
CA ALA A 14 -0.16 2.43 6.26
C ALA A 14 -0.04 3.71 7.12
N GLU A 15 1.18 4.16 7.43
CA GLU A 15 1.41 5.45 8.12
C GLU A 15 1.38 6.64 7.15
N ARG A 16 1.64 6.39 5.86
CA ARG A 16 1.74 7.43 4.82
C ARG A 16 0.42 7.65 4.07
N PHE A 17 -0.38 6.61 3.92
CA PHE A 17 -1.65 6.61 3.19
C PHE A 17 -2.78 6.24 4.15
N GLY A 18 -3.89 6.98 4.09
CA GLY A 18 -5.02 6.77 5.01
C GLY A 18 -5.88 5.57 4.61
N THR A 19 -5.80 5.15 3.34
CA THR A 19 -6.52 4.00 2.80
C THR A 19 -5.63 3.16 1.89
N TYR A 20 -6.00 1.90 1.70
CA TYR A 20 -5.29 1.00 0.79
C TYR A 20 -5.44 1.45 -0.67
N GLU A 21 -6.60 2.02 -1.03
CA GLU A 21 -6.88 2.57 -2.35
C GLU A 21 -5.95 3.75 -2.68
N GLU A 22 -5.69 4.66 -1.74
CA GLU A 22 -4.70 5.75 -1.91
C GLU A 22 -3.28 5.22 -2.11
N TYR A 23 -2.91 4.15 -1.39
CA TYR A 23 -1.62 3.49 -1.59
C TYR A 23 -1.51 2.88 -2.98
N LEU A 24 -2.55 2.21 -3.47
CA LEU A 24 -2.58 1.66 -4.83
C LEU A 24 -2.52 2.75 -5.90
N GLU A 25 -3.25 3.85 -5.73
CA GLU A 25 -3.23 5.00 -6.64
C GLU A 25 -1.84 5.64 -6.70
N SER A 26 -1.14 5.75 -5.58
CA SER A 26 0.23 6.29 -5.53
C SER A 26 1.25 5.46 -6.32
N GLN A 27 0.94 4.20 -6.61
CA GLN A 27 1.76 3.27 -7.38
C GLN A 27 1.40 3.24 -8.87
N VAL A 28 0.22 3.74 -9.26
CA VAL A 28 -0.16 3.89 -10.67
C VAL A 28 0.67 5.03 -11.26
N THR A 29 1.47 4.72 -12.29
CA THR A 29 2.31 5.73 -12.95
C THR A 29 1.73 6.13 -14.31
N ALA A 30 2.20 7.24 -14.87
CA ALA A 30 1.83 7.66 -16.23
C ALA A 30 2.16 6.59 -17.28
N GLN A 31 3.16 5.73 -17.03
CA GLN A 31 3.49 4.60 -17.90
C GLN A 31 2.38 3.54 -17.89
N ASP A 32 1.75 3.28 -16.74
CA ASP A 32 0.59 2.37 -16.67
C ASP A 32 -0.56 2.90 -17.51
N LEU A 33 -0.86 4.19 -17.39
CA LEU A 33 -1.93 4.81 -18.17
C LEU A 33 -1.62 4.85 -19.66
N TYR A 34 -0.34 5.00 -20.02
CA TYR A 34 0.08 4.96 -21.41
C TYR A 34 -0.09 3.58 -22.06
N TYR A 35 0.10 2.48 -21.31
CA TYR A 35 -0.03 1.12 -21.85
C TYR A 35 -1.41 0.48 -21.64
N LEU A 36 -2.09 0.83 -20.55
CA LEU A 36 -3.34 0.19 -20.12
C LEU A 36 -4.56 1.08 -20.37
N GLU A 37 -4.36 2.40 -20.52
CA GLU A 37 -5.40 3.42 -20.71
C GLU A 37 -6.50 3.42 -19.62
N SER A 38 -6.29 2.65 -18.54
CA SER A 38 -7.26 2.38 -17.49
C SER A 38 -6.59 2.29 -16.14
N GLU A 39 -6.92 3.25 -15.27
CA GLU A 39 -6.47 3.30 -13.87
C GLU A 39 -6.92 2.08 -13.06
N ALA A 40 -8.10 1.52 -13.38
CA ALA A 40 -8.62 0.35 -12.67
C ALA A 40 -7.80 -0.91 -12.98
N VAL A 41 -7.40 -1.10 -14.24
CA VAL A 41 -6.57 -2.23 -14.67
C VAL A 41 -5.15 -2.08 -14.10
N ALA A 42 -4.60 -0.86 -14.12
CA ALA A 42 -3.31 -0.56 -13.51
C ALA A 42 -3.27 -0.92 -12.02
N ARG A 43 -4.29 -0.52 -11.26
CA ARG A 43 -4.42 -0.85 -9.83
C ARG A 43 -4.45 -2.35 -9.58
N GLN A 44 -5.21 -3.11 -10.36
CA GLN A 44 -5.26 -4.57 -10.21
C GLN A 44 -3.92 -5.24 -10.47
N LEU A 45 -3.15 -4.77 -11.46
CA LEU A 45 -1.81 -5.34 -11.74
C LEU A 45 -0.81 -5.04 -10.62
N VAL A 46 -0.92 -3.87 -10.00
CA VAL A 46 -0.14 -3.51 -8.81
C VAL A 46 -0.55 -4.41 -7.64
N GLU A 47 -1.84 -4.52 -7.34
CA GLU A 47 -2.36 -5.37 -6.25
C GLU A 47 -1.98 -6.85 -6.40
N LEU A 48 -1.95 -7.37 -7.63
CA LEU A 48 -1.52 -8.72 -7.93
C LEU A 48 0.01 -8.90 -7.93
N GLY A 49 0.78 -7.83 -7.75
CA GLY A 49 2.25 -7.87 -7.71
C GLY A 49 2.92 -8.08 -9.07
N PHE A 50 2.20 -7.91 -10.18
CA PHE A 50 2.74 -8.07 -11.54
C PHE A 50 3.57 -6.86 -12.01
N ARG A 51 3.53 -5.75 -11.27
CA ARG A 51 4.36 -4.55 -11.51
C ARG A 51 5.62 -4.61 -10.66
N GLY A 52 6.77 -4.88 -11.29
CA GLY A 52 8.14 -4.56 -10.84
C GLY A 52 8.53 -4.92 -9.39
N SER A 53 9.43 -5.89 -9.23
CA SER A 53 10.04 -6.40 -7.98
C SER A 53 9.17 -7.25 -7.04
N GLY A 54 7.84 -7.20 -7.15
CA GLY A 54 6.95 -8.07 -6.37
C GLY A 54 6.76 -7.65 -4.90
N ASP A 55 7.38 -6.54 -4.48
CA ASP A 55 7.24 -5.96 -3.15
C ASP A 55 6.02 -5.02 -3.06
N VAL A 56 4.84 -5.48 -3.50
CA VAL A 56 3.58 -4.77 -3.23
C VAL A 56 2.98 -5.34 -1.96
N LEU A 57 2.81 -4.50 -0.94
CA LEU A 57 2.05 -4.87 0.27
C LEU A 57 0.63 -5.28 -0.10
N ARG A 58 0.22 -6.48 0.33
CA ARG A 58 -1.15 -6.96 0.18
C ARG A 58 -2.09 -6.17 1.06
N ARG A 59 -3.36 -6.10 0.67
CA ARG A 59 -4.44 -5.45 1.43
C ARG A 59 -4.43 -5.86 2.91
N GLU A 60 -4.33 -7.16 3.16
CA GLU A 60 -4.30 -7.75 4.51
C GLU A 60 -3.12 -7.21 5.37
N ASP A 61 -1.92 -7.10 4.78
CA ASP A 61 -0.74 -6.60 5.47
C ASP A 61 -0.81 -5.08 5.71
N PHE A 62 -1.41 -4.35 4.77
CA PHE A 62 -1.65 -2.91 4.90
C PHE A 62 -2.66 -2.63 6.01
N GLU A 63 -3.80 -3.33 6.00
CA GLU A 63 -4.85 -3.19 7.00
C GLU A 63 -4.33 -3.57 8.39
N ALA A 64 -3.60 -4.67 8.54
CA ALA A 64 -2.99 -5.06 9.82
C ALA A 64 -2.06 -3.96 10.39
N ARG A 65 -1.29 -3.28 9.52
CA ARG A 65 -0.40 -2.18 9.91
C ARG A 65 -1.16 -0.88 10.20
N ALA A 66 -2.22 -0.62 9.45
CA ALA A 66 -3.11 0.51 9.69
C ALA A 66 -3.86 0.33 11.02
N GLU A 67 -4.32 -0.88 11.33
CA GLU A 67 -4.93 -1.25 12.61
C GLU A 67 -3.95 -1.12 13.78
N GLU A 68 -2.71 -1.57 13.60
CA GLU A 68 -1.63 -1.40 14.59
C GLU A 68 -1.35 0.09 14.87
N THR A 69 -1.42 0.93 13.84
CA THR A 69 -1.24 2.39 13.96
C THR A 69 -2.49 3.08 14.56
N ALA A 70 -3.69 2.59 14.24
CA ALA A 70 -4.96 3.15 14.69
C ALA A 70 -5.40 2.66 16.08
N GLY A 71 -4.79 1.62 16.64
CA GLY A 71 -5.00 1.18 18.02
C GLY A 71 -6.41 0.67 18.33
N LEU A 72 -7.17 0.23 17.32
CA LEU A 72 -8.51 -0.34 17.49
C LEU A 72 -8.50 -1.81 17.06
N PRO A 73 -8.92 -2.76 17.93
CA PRO A 73 -9.13 -4.13 17.52
C PRO A 73 -10.34 -4.18 16.58
N GLY A 74 -10.16 -4.74 15.38
CA GLY A 74 -11.21 -4.91 14.38
C GLY A 74 -12.43 -5.75 14.85
N PRO A 75 -13.49 -5.90 14.04
CA PRO A 75 -13.36 -6.07 12.58
C PRO A 75 -14.28 -5.19 11.72
N CYS A 76 -13.79 -4.95 10.51
CA CYS A 76 -14.57 -4.71 9.30
C CYS A 76 -15.64 -5.81 9.10
N MET A 77 -16.83 -5.43 8.62
CA MET A 77 -17.99 -6.27 8.21
C MET A 77 -19.06 -6.60 9.26
N THR A 78 -20.00 -5.67 9.48
CA THR A 78 -21.42 -6.03 9.69
C THR A 78 -22.32 -5.13 8.83
N LEU A 79 -22.69 -5.63 7.65
CA LEU A 79 -23.82 -5.14 6.87
C LEU A 79 -24.55 -6.35 6.26
N THR A 80 -25.30 -7.06 7.09
CA THR A 80 -26.50 -7.87 6.80
C THR A 80 -27.12 -8.29 8.12
#